data_AF-A0A949JV45-F1
#
_entry.id   AF-A0A949JV45-F1
#
_cell.length_a   1.000
_cell.length_b   1.000
_cell.length_c   1.000
_cell.angle_alpha   90.00
_cell.angle_beta   90.00
_cell.angle_gamma   90.00
#
_symmetry.space_group_name_H-M   'P 1'
#
loop_
_entity.id
_entity.type
_entity.pdbx_description
1 polymer ?
#
loop_
_entity_poly.entity_id
_entity_poly.type
_entity_poly.pdbx_seq_one_letter_code
_entity_poly.pdbx_strand_id
1 'polypeptide(L)'
;MRRFSIIFACGCCIGCILLMVGCSSDENITGSDPIASLDDIRVELPCTGDGNAQANCTTPESDEVSATLVGDEGVTYEVTIRLRGLVEQRTYTGWIMKDEMWIAGGTPAESSFNIFRIQISSPFQIYYLNAGSSGIDHCFLMDIQKTILMDHSATITLYAGSGGDGLSTKNMDDQGNPIIVSGVPPYPDPFDGQFVQIDVQSFAVPDG
;
A
#
# COMPACT_ATOMS: atom_id res chain seq x y z
N MET A 1 12.01 -38.13 -41.33
CA MET A 1 13.17 -38.09 -40.41
C MET A 1 12.68 -38.31 -38.99
N ARG A 2 13.54 -38.86 -38.14
CA ARG A 2 13.22 -39.84 -37.10
C ARG A 2 12.45 -39.26 -35.90
N ARG A 3 11.41 -39.97 -35.50
CA ARG A 3 10.76 -39.92 -34.19
C ARG A 3 11.60 -40.75 -33.21
N PHE A 4 11.76 -40.28 -31.97
CA PHE A 4 12.17 -41.13 -30.86
C PHE A 4 11.22 -40.91 -29.68
N SER A 5 10.53 -41.98 -29.33
CA SER A 5 9.81 -42.16 -28.06
C SER A 5 10.76 -42.82 -27.08
N ILE A 6 10.78 -42.40 -25.82
CA ILE A 6 11.40 -43.15 -24.73
C ILE A 6 10.37 -43.26 -23.59
N ILE A 7 10.12 -44.52 -23.22
CA ILE A 7 9.38 -44.98 -22.05
C ILE A 7 10.35 -44.91 -20.86
N PHE A 8 9.92 -44.46 -19.68
CA PHE A 8 10.58 -44.84 -18.43
C PHE A 8 9.57 -45.32 -17.39
N ALA A 9 9.81 -46.55 -16.95
CA ALA A 9 9.17 -47.21 -15.83
C ALA A 9 9.93 -46.88 -14.53
N CYS A 10 9.16 -46.90 -13.45
CA CYS A 10 9.53 -46.81 -12.04
C CYS A 10 10.54 -47.90 -11.60
N GLY A 11 11.38 -47.58 -10.61
CA GLY A 11 11.86 -48.59 -9.66
C GLY A 11 13.31 -48.50 -9.18
N CYS A 12 13.44 -48.22 -7.88
CA CYS A 12 14.39 -48.81 -6.92
C CYS A 12 15.54 -47.93 -6.38
N CYS A 13 15.48 -47.79 -5.06
CA CYS A 13 16.52 -47.37 -4.13
C CYS A 13 17.71 -48.34 -4.11
N ILE A 14 18.92 -47.80 -3.87
CA ILE A 14 19.95 -48.20 -2.89
C ILE A 14 21.28 -47.62 -3.39
N GLY A 15 21.91 -46.75 -2.60
CA GLY A 15 23.31 -46.36 -2.79
C GLY A 15 23.54 -44.86 -2.88
N CYS A 16 23.84 -44.26 -1.72
CA CYS A 16 24.39 -42.91 -1.52
C CYS A 16 25.46 -42.51 -2.56
N ILE A 17 25.32 -41.33 -3.18
CA ILE A 17 26.31 -40.23 -3.18
C ILE A 17 25.68 -38.99 -3.84
N LEU A 18 25.85 -37.88 -3.14
CA LEU A 18 25.44 -36.51 -3.37
C LEU A 18 25.54 -35.99 -4.83
N LEU A 19 24.42 -35.57 -5.42
CA LEU A 19 24.31 -34.46 -6.36
C LEU A 19 22.83 -34.07 -6.51
N MET A 20 22.52 -32.83 -6.14
CA MET A 20 21.18 -32.24 -6.14
C MET A 20 20.64 -32.17 -7.57
N VAL A 21 19.55 -32.88 -7.85
CA VAL A 21 18.70 -32.61 -9.01
C VAL A 21 17.41 -32.02 -8.48
N GLY A 22 17.21 -30.75 -8.83
CA GLY A 22 16.04 -29.98 -8.45
C GLY A 22 14.76 -30.70 -8.83
N CYS A 23 13.84 -30.75 -7.88
CA CYS A 23 12.43 -30.99 -8.13
C CYS A 23 11.94 -29.80 -8.98
N SER A 24 11.84 -29.96 -10.29
CA SER A 24 11.08 -29.02 -11.12
C SER A 24 9.61 -29.41 -10.92
N SER A 25 8.96 -28.78 -9.95
CA SER A 25 7.51 -28.68 -9.98
C SER A 25 7.15 -27.77 -11.15
N ASP A 26 6.71 -28.39 -12.24
CA ASP A 26 5.98 -27.70 -13.31
C ASP A 26 4.72 -27.06 -12.69
N GLU A 27 4.84 -25.82 -12.24
CA GLU A 27 3.67 -25.00 -11.98
C GLU A 27 3.17 -24.41 -13.29
N ASN A 28 2.10 -25.02 -13.77
CA ASN A 28 1.20 -24.47 -14.75
C ASN A 28 0.51 -23.25 -14.12
N ILE A 29 1.17 -22.08 -14.14
CA ILE A 29 0.59 -20.81 -13.66
C ILE A 29 -0.49 -20.38 -14.66
N THR A 30 -1.71 -20.86 -14.42
CA THR A 30 -2.94 -20.21 -14.88
C THR A 30 -3.67 -19.55 -13.71
N GLY A 31 -2.96 -19.27 -12.62
CA GLY A 31 -3.43 -18.39 -11.53
C GLY A 31 -2.91 -16.98 -11.77
N SER A 32 -3.80 -16.00 -11.80
CA SER A 32 -3.40 -14.58 -11.76
C SER A 32 -2.58 -14.33 -10.50
N ASP A 33 -1.39 -13.75 -10.65
CA ASP A 33 -0.51 -13.38 -9.54
C ASP A 33 -1.28 -12.43 -8.58
N PRO A 34 -1.58 -12.87 -7.34
CA PRO A 34 -2.25 -12.07 -6.31
C PRO A 34 -1.62 -10.69 -6.09
N ILE A 35 -0.30 -10.61 -6.30
CA ILE A 35 0.50 -9.41 -6.08
C ILE A 35 0.17 -8.37 -7.15
N ALA A 36 0.00 -8.79 -8.40
CA ALA A 36 -0.15 -7.89 -9.54
C ALA A 36 -1.44 -7.05 -9.51
N SER A 37 -2.49 -7.50 -8.83
CA SER A 37 -3.75 -6.73 -8.76
C SER A 37 -3.70 -5.62 -7.71
N LEU A 38 -2.80 -5.71 -6.74
CA LEU A 38 -2.73 -4.82 -5.58
C LEU A 38 -1.52 -3.87 -5.62
N ASP A 39 -0.56 -4.11 -6.51
CA ASP A 39 0.67 -3.34 -6.63
C ASP A 39 0.46 -1.98 -7.30
N ASP A 40 1.27 -0.99 -6.93
CA ASP A 40 1.27 0.38 -7.45
C ASP A 40 -0.07 1.15 -7.35
N ILE A 41 -1.00 0.74 -6.46
CA ILE A 41 -2.20 1.56 -6.22
C ILE A 41 -1.87 2.81 -5.43
N ARG A 42 -2.44 3.94 -5.86
CA ARG A 42 -2.08 5.27 -5.35
C ARG A 42 -3.28 6.19 -5.32
N VAL A 43 -3.38 7.00 -4.28
CA VAL A 43 -4.30 8.14 -4.20
C VAL A 43 -3.52 9.44 -4.14
N GLU A 44 -4.11 10.48 -4.71
CA GLU A 44 -3.49 11.79 -4.82
C GLU A 44 -4.42 12.91 -4.35
N LEU A 45 -3.82 13.91 -3.72
CA LEU A 45 -4.39 15.23 -3.50
C LEU A 45 -3.46 16.25 -4.18
N PRO A 46 -3.54 16.38 -5.52
CA PRO A 46 -2.69 17.28 -6.26
C PRO A 46 -3.05 18.74 -5.95
N CYS A 47 -2.05 19.60 -5.90
CA CYS A 47 -2.28 21.03 -5.91
C CYS A 47 -2.85 21.45 -7.26
N THR A 48 -3.93 22.21 -7.24
CA THR A 48 -4.65 22.72 -8.43
C THR A 48 -4.54 24.23 -8.58
N GLY A 49 -4.00 24.91 -7.56
CA GLY A 49 -3.88 26.35 -7.46
C GLY A 49 -3.39 26.77 -6.07
N ASP A 50 -3.16 28.07 -5.88
CA ASP A 50 -2.77 28.60 -4.58
C ASP A 50 -3.95 28.62 -3.60
N GLY A 51 -3.67 28.27 -2.34
CA GLY A 51 -4.63 28.31 -1.25
C GLY A 51 -4.73 29.70 -0.61
N ASN A 52 -5.37 29.75 0.56
CA ASN A 52 -5.54 30.98 1.34
C ASN A 52 -4.31 31.35 2.20
N ALA A 53 -3.29 30.50 2.26
CA ALA A 53 -2.06 30.69 3.00
C ALA A 53 -0.87 30.24 2.14
N GLN A 54 0.32 30.78 2.41
CA GLN A 54 1.54 30.47 1.64
C GLN A 54 1.84 28.96 1.62
N ALA A 55 1.60 28.28 2.74
CA ALA A 55 1.82 26.86 2.92
C ALA A 55 0.77 25.96 2.25
N ASN A 56 -0.36 26.51 1.79
CA ASN A 56 -1.51 25.73 1.34
C ASN A 56 -1.77 25.90 -0.16
N CYS A 57 -2.33 24.87 -0.76
CA CYS A 57 -2.86 24.88 -2.13
C CYS A 57 -4.33 24.45 -2.14
N THR A 58 -5.05 24.75 -3.22
CA THR A 58 -6.34 24.14 -3.48
C THR A 58 -6.14 22.71 -3.99
N THR A 59 -7.01 21.79 -3.59
CA THR A 59 -6.95 20.37 -3.96
C THR A 59 -8.36 19.84 -4.28
N PRO A 60 -8.52 18.72 -4.99
CA PRO A 60 -9.79 18.00 -5.02
C PRO A 60 -10.29 17.63 -3.61
N GLU A 61 -11.60 17.56 -3.43
CA GLU A 61 -12.24 17.15 -2.16
C GLU A 61 -11.79 15.76 -1.71
N SER A 62 -11.67 14.83 -2.66
CA SER A 62 -11.25 13.47 -2.39
C SER A 62 -10.76 12.74 -3.63
N ASP A 63 -9.96 11.71 -3.41
CA ASP A 63 -9.58 10.68 -4.37
C ASP A 63 -9.69 9.29 -3.72
N GLU A 64 -10.05 8.28 -4.50
CA GLU A 64 -10.25 6.91 -4.02
C GLU A 64 -9.86 5.91 -5.09
N VAL A 65 -9.00 4.95 -4.72
CA VAL A 65 -8.57 3.84 -5.57
C VAL A 65 -8.80 2.54 -4.84
N SER A 66 -9.35 1.56 -5.55
CA SER A 66 -9.67 0.25 -4.99
C SER A 66 -9.09 -0.87 -5.84
N ALA A 67 -8.60 -1.91 -5.19
CA ALA A 67 -8.16 -3.13 -5.82
C ALA A 67 -8.71 -4.36 -5.08
N THR A 68 -8.88 -5.46 -5.80
CA THR A 68 -9.39 -6.72 -5.24
C THR A 68 -8.25 -7.72 -5.15
N LEU A 69 -8.13 -8.37 -4.00
CA LEU A 69 -7.21 -9.46 -3.83
C LEU A 69 -7.69 -10.67 -4.63
N VAL A 70 -6.84 -11.16 -5.52
CA VAL A 70 -7.04 -12.44 -6.18
C VAL A 70 -6.26 -13.51 -5.43
N GLY A 71 -6.84 -14.69 -5.26
CA GLY A 71 -6.24 -15.80 -4.52
C GLY A 71 -7.18 -16.99 -4.49
N ASP A 72 -6.81 -18.02 -3.74
CA ASP A 72 -7.60 -19.23 -3.58
C ASP A 72 -8.81 -19.01 -2.67
N GLU A 73 -9.97 -19.55 -3.07
CA GLU A 73 -11.20 -19.45 -2.29
C GLU A 73 -11.03 -20.02 -0.87
N GLY A 74 -11.53 -19.28 0.11
CA GLY A 74 -11.49 -19.69 1.53
C GLY A 74 -10.14 -19.48 2.23
N VAL A 75 -9.16 -18.86 1.56
CA VAL A 75 -7.87 -18.52 2.17
C VAL A 75 -7.85 -17.07 2.64
N THR A 76 -7.32 -16.87 3.85
CA THR A 76 -6.91 -15.56 4.38
C THR A 76 -5.41 -15.42 4.21
N TYR A 77 -4.97 -14.28 3.70
CA TYR A 77 -3.59 -14.00 3.40
C TYR A 77 -3.03 -12.90 4.29
N GLU A 78 -1.76 -13.05 4.66
CA GLU A 78 -0.91 -11.97 5.15
C GLU A 78 -0.29 -11.26 3.95
N VAL A 79 -0.71 -10.01 3.74
CA VAL A 79 -0.19 -9.14 2.68
C VAL A 79 0.72 -8.12 3.32
N THR A 80 2.02 -8.19 3.02
CA THR A 80 2.97 -7.15 3.44
C THR A 80 3.00 -6.07 2.38
N ILE A 81 2.59 -4.88 2.77
CA ILE A 81 2.57 -3.68 1.95
C ILE A 81 3.67 -2.72 2.39
N ARG A 82 4.26 -2.03 1.42
CA ARG A 82 5.08 -0.84 1.63
C ARG A 82 4.26 0.38 1.25
N LEU A 83 4.15 1.32 2.17
CA LEU A 83 3.48 2.59 1.97
C LEU A 83 4.53 3.65 1.71
N ARG A 84 4.48 4.28 0.55
CA ARG A 84 5.38 5.36 0.18
C ARG A 84 4.59 6.62 -0.18
N GLY A 85 5.03 7.78 0.27
CA GLY A 85 4.33 9.02 0.00
C GLY A 85 4.79 10.18 0.86
N LEU A 86 3.99 11.24 0.84
CA LEU A 86 4.15 12.38 1.74
C LEU A 86 2.79 12.95 2.10
N VAL A 87 2.60 13.21 3.38
CA VAL A 87 1.28 13.60 3.93
C VAL A 87 1.46 14.68 4.97
N GLU A 88 0.53 15.62 5.06
CA GLU A 88 0.35 16.40 6.28
C GLU A 88 -0.23 15.53 7.39
N GLN A 89 0.11 15.83 8.64
CA GLN A 89 -0.40 15.09 9.79
C GLN A 89 -1.79 15.56 10.20
N ARG A 90 -2.59 14.60 10.69
CA ARG A 90 -3.89 14.86 11.30
C ARG A 90 -3.98 14.21 12.68
N THR A 91 -4.59 14.92 13.62
CA THR A 91 -4.94 14.38 14.93
C THR A 91 -6.11 13.41 14.81
N TYR A 92 -5.96 12.23 15.39
CA TYR A 92 -7.01 11.24 15.57
C TYR A 92 -7.27 11.03 17.06
N THR A 93 -8.37 10.36 17.42
CA THR A 93 -8.70 9.95 18.81
C THR A 93 -9.30 8.55 18.83
N GLY A 94 -9.27 7.85 19.97
CA GLY A 94 -9.94 6.54 20.12
C GLY A 94 -9.33 5.41 19.28
N TRP A 95 -8.05 5.49 18.92
CA TRP A 95 -7.34 4.43 18.20
C TRP A 95 -7.04 3.24 19.13
N ILE A 96 -6.99 2.04 18.55
CA ILE A 96 -6.69 0.80 19.29
C ILE A 96 -5.18 0.55 19.29
N MET A 97 -4.53 0.86 18.18
CA MET A 97 -3.09 0.74 17.98
C MET A 97 -2.57 1.99 17.28
N LYS A 98 -1.37 2.43 17.65
CA LYS A 98 -0.62 3.49 16.97
C LYS A 98 0.82 3.05 16.80
N ASP A 99 1.31 3.17 15.58
CA ASP A 99 2.68 2.91 15.22
C ASP A 99 3.09 3.94 14.15
N GLU A 100 3.95 4.90 14.53
CA GLU A 100 4.28 6.06 13.69
C GLU A 100 3.02 6.82 13.23
N MET A 101 2.83 7.00 11.91
CA MET A 101 1.66 7.63 11.30
C MET A 101 0.51 6.65 11.03
N TRP A 102 0.71 5.36 11.28
CA TRP A 102 -0.26 4.30 11.08
C TRP A 102 -1.07 4.06 12.36
N ILE A 103 -2.40 4.19 12.28
CA ILE A 103 -3.29 3.83 13.39
C ILE A 103 -4.37 2.88 12.94
N ALA A 104 -4.72 1.93 13.80
CA ALA A 104 -5.85 1.02 13.60
C ALA A 104 -7.10 1.55 14.33
N GLY A 105 -8.19 1.69 13.59
CA GLY A 105 -9.41 2.33 14.08
C GLY A 105 -9.21 3.82 14.37
N GLY A 106 -9.92 4.33 15.36
CA GLY A 106 -9.92 5.74 15.71
C GLY A 106 -10.86 6.60 14.87
N THR A 107 -11.01 7.85 15.29
CA THR A 107 -11.85 8.87 14.65
C THR A 107 -11.01 10.12 14.40
N PRO A 108 -11.02 10.68 13.18
CA PRO A 108 -10.35 11.95 12.91
C PRO A 108 -10.93 13.04 13.83
N ALA A 109 -10.06 13.80 14.50
CA ALA A 109 -10.51 14.97 15.25
C ALA A 109 -11.14 15.99 14.29
N GLU A 110 -12.09 16.81 14.75
CA GLU A 110 -12.67 17.88 13.93
C GLU A 110 -11.60 18.91 13.58
N SER A 111 -11.13 18.87 12.34
CA SER A 111 -10.15 19.79 11.75
C SER A 111 -10.24 19.73 10.22
N SER A 112 -9.58 20.66 9.54
CA SER A 112 -9.54 20.73 8.08
C SER A 112 -8.35 20.01 7.44
N PHE A 113 -7.56 19.26 8.21
CA PHE A 113 -6.39 18.56 7.66
C PHE A 113 -6.79 17.35 6.79
N ASN A 114 -5.94 16.93 5.87
CA ASN A 114 -6.20 15.80 5.01
C ASN A 114 -6.42 14.51 5.81
N ILE A 115 -7.20 13.60 5.24
CA ILE A 115 -7.43 12.25 5.74
C ILE A 115 -6.87 11.28 4.71
N PHE A 116 -5.90 10.45 5.10
CA PHE A 116 -5.43 9.31 4.32
C PHE A 116 -5.82 8.02 5.04
N ARG A 117 -6.47 7.09 4.32
CA ARG A 117 -7.05 5.89 4.92
C ARG A 117 -6.94 4.68 4.00
N ILE A 118 -6.66 3.52 4.60
CA ILE A 118 -6.89 2.21 3.99
C ILE A 118 -8.12 1.58 4.64
N GLN A 119 -8.99 1.00 3.80
CA GLN A 119 -10.08 0.13 4.23
C GLN A 119 -9.95 -1.23 3.55
N ILE A 120 -10.08 -2.29 4.33
CA ILE A 120 -10.11 -3.68 3.84
C ILE A 120 -11.51 -4.23 4.10
N SER A 121 -12.11 -4.89 3.10
CA SER A 121 -13.49 -5.38 3.23
C SER A 121 -13.61 -6.66 4.06
N SER A 122 -12.62 -7.56 4.03
CA SER A 122 -12.62 -8.81 4.80
C SER A 122 -11.20 -9.35 5.10
N PRO A 123 -10.88 -9.70 6.36
CA PRO A 123 -11.60 -9.27 7.55
C PRO A 123 -11.63 -7.73 7.60
N PHE A 124 -12.75 -7.16 8.03
CA PHE A 124 -12.94 -5.71 7.96
C PHE A 124 -11.91 -4.98 8.83
N GLN A 125 -11.14 -4.10 8.20
CA GLN A 125 -10.09 -3.30 8.87
C GLN A 125 -10.10 -1.88 8.32
N ILE A 126 -9.84 -0.90 9.19
CA ILE A 126 -9.62 0.49 8.82
C ILE A 126 -8.31 0.96 9.46
N TYR A 127 -7.47 1.58 8.64
CA TYR A 127 -6.24 2.22 9.06
C TYR A 127 -6.16 3.65 8.56
N TYR A 128 -5.75 4.58 9.40
CA TYR A 128 -5.37 5.93 8.97
C TYR A 128 -3.86 6.04 8.87
N LEU A 129 -3.40 6.77 7.84
CA LEU A 129 -2.00 6.74 7.40
C LEU A 129 -1.22 8.01 7.77
N ASN A 130 -1.90 9.06 8.24
CA ASN A 130 -1.29 10.34 8.54
C ASN A 130 -1.48 10.76 10.01
N ALA A 131 -1.50 9.80 10.92
CA ALA A 131 -1.72 10.09 12.33
C ALA A 131 -0.57 10.88 12.96
N GLY A 132 -0.89 12.04 13.51
CA GLY A 132 0.08 12.93 14.13
C GLY A 132 -0.59 14.11 14.80
N SER A 133 0.02 15.28 14.68
CA SER A 133 -0.56 16.53 15.19
C SER A 133 -1.10 17.36 14.03
N SER A 134 -2.38 17.71 14.09
CA SER A 134 -2.94 18.78 13.26
C SER A 134 -2.31 20.13 13.59
N GLY A 135 -2.35 21.07 12.65
CA GLY A 135 -1.82 22.44 12.81
C GLY A 135 -0.34 22.60 12.42
N ILE A 136 0.19 21.66 11.64
CA ILE A 136 1.57 21.69 11.16
C ILE A 136 1.56 21.98 9.67
N ASP A 137 2.20 23.09 9.29
CA ASP A 137 2.24 23.60 7.91
C ASP A 137 3.41 23.01 7.12
N HIS A 138 3.62 21.69 7.19
CA HIS A 138 4.54 20.95 6.31
C HIS A 138 4.13 19.47 6.22
N CYS A 139 4.65 18.77 5.21
CA CYS A 139 4.41 17.35 5.01
C CYS A 139 5.49 16.48 5.67
N PHE A 140 5.12 15.22 5.89
CA PHE A 140 5.99 14.20 6.46
C PHE A 140 6.17 13.10 5.43
N LEU A 141 7.43 12.70 5.21
CA LEU A 141 7.76 11.57 4.37
C LEU A 141 7.21 10.28 4.99
N MET A 142 6.59 9.45 4.16
CA MET A 142 6.14 8.11 4.51
C MET A 142 6.93 7.09 3.70
N ASP A 143 7.57 6.15 4.40
CA ASP A 143 8.18 4.96 3.83
C ASP A 143 8.15 3.85 4.89
N ILE A 144 6.99 3.20 5.05
CA ILE A 144 6.73 2.23 6.13
C ILE A 144 6.23 0.92 5.55
N GLN A 145 6.53 -0.18 6.22
CA GLN A 145 5.99 -1.50 5.90
C GLN A 145 4.97 -1.93 6.94
N LYS A 146 3.87 -2.53 6.48
CA LYS A 146 2.81 -3.10 7.33
C LYS A 146 2.33 -4.41 6.75
N THR A 147 1.93 -5.31 7.63
CA THR A 147 1.25 -6.55 7.24
C THR A 147 -0.22 -6.42 7.59
N ILE A 148 -1.08 -6.70 6.63
CA ILE A 148 -2.54 -6.68 6.76
C ILE A 148 -3.10 -8.05 6.42
N LEU A 149 -4.25 -8.38 6.98
CA LEU A 149 -4.97 -9.60 6.63
C LEU A 149 -5.98 -9.32 5.54
N MET A 150 -6.07 -10.19 4.54
CA MET A 150 -7.06 -10.08 3.47
C MET A 150 -7.59 -11.46 3.10
N ASP A 151 -8.90 -11.64 3.14
CA ASP A 151 -9.56 -12.83 2.61
C ASP A 151 -9.57 -12.81 1.08
N HIS A 152 -9.66 -13.98 0.46
CA HIS A 152 -9.98 -14.07 -0.97
C HIS A 152 -11.15 -13.15 -1.36
N SER A 153 -10.99 -12.44 -2.49
CA SER A 153 -11.97 -11.45 -2.99
C SER A 153 -12.21 -10.24 -2.07
N ALA A 154 -11.41 -10.06 -1.02
CA ALA A 154 -11.43 -8.82 -0.26
C ALA A 154 -10.90 -7.66 -1.12
N THR A 155 -11.44 -6.47 -0.88
CA THR A 155 -11.00 -5.24 -1.52
C THR A 155 -10.15 -4.45 -0.54
N ILE A 156 -9.05 -3.90 -1.03
CA ILE A 156 -8.34 -2.80 -0.39
C ILE A 156 -8.76 -1.51 -1.08
N THR A 157 -9.21 -0.53 -0.30
CA THR A 157 -9.57 0.80 -0.76
C THR A 157 -8.65 1.80 -0.08
N LEU A 158 -7.86 2.50 -0.89
CA LEU A 158 -7.06 3.63 -0.47
C LEU A 158 -7.87 4.91 -0.73
N TYR A 159 -7.91 5.80 0.25
CA TYR A 159 -8.69 7.03 0.22
C TYR A 159 -7.81 8.21 0.66
N ALA A 160 -7.92 9.32 -0.06
CA ALA A 160 -7.43 10.62 0.37
C ALA A 160 -8.59 11.63 0.32
N GLY A 161 -8.67 12.54 1.30
CA GLY A 161 -9.64 13.62 1.27
C GLY A 161 -9.14 14.85 1.99
N SER A 162 -9.60 16.02 1.54
CA SER A 162 -9.09 17.33 1.97
C SER A 162 -9.51 17.74 3.39
N GLY A 163 -10.11 16.85 4.18
CA GLY A 163 -10.74 17.22 5.45
C GLY A 163 -11.99 18.10 5.32
N GLY A 164 -12.47 18.38 4.10
CA GLY A 164 -13.72 19.05 3.79
C GLY A 164 -13.65 20.56 3.55
N ASP A 165 -12.46 21.14 3.38
CA ASP A 165 -12.27 22.57 3.06
C ASP A 165 -11.69 22.84 1.66
N GLY A 166 -11.44 21.80 0.86
CA GLY A 166 -10.80 21.90 -0.46
C GLY A 166 -9.34 22.37 -0.44
N LEU A 167 -8.66 22.33 0.71
CA LEU A 167 -7.27 22.75 0.87
C LEU A 167 -6.36 21.59 1.27
N SER A 168 -5.07 21.76 1.00
CA SER A 168 -4.01 20.82 1.36
C SER A 168 -2.71 21.58 1.57
N THR A 169 -1.88 21.14 2.51
CA THR A 169 -0.50 21.64 2.66
C THR A 169 0.29 21.27 1.41
N LYS A 170 1.05 22.23 0.87
CA LYS A 170 1.94 22.00 -0.27
C LYS A 170 3.01 20.98 0.09
N ASN A 171 3.55 20.27 -0.91
CA ASN A 171 4.70 19.40 -0.71
C ASN A 171 5.93 20.22 -0.28
N MET A 172 6.18 20.25 1.03
CA MET A 172 7.38 20.85 1.61
C MET A 172 7.71 20.25 2.98
N ASP A 173 8.98 20.25 3.35
CA ASP A 173 9.50 19.93 4.68
C ASP A 173 9.39 21.13 5.64
N ASP A 174 9.89 20.96 6.87
CA ASP A 174 9.86 22.00 7.91
C ASP A 174 10.82 23.18 7.64
N GLN A 175 11.63 23.11 6.59
CA GLN A 175 12.43 24.23 6.07
C GLN A 175 11.87 24.82 4.77
N GLY A 176 10.73 24.31 4.28
CA GLY A 176 10.10 24.78 3.05
C GLY A 176 10.71 24.20 1.77
N ASN A 177 11.55 23.17 1.84
CA ASN A 177 12.07 22.48 0.66
C ASN A 177 11.11 21.38 0.21
N PRO A 178 10.98 21.12 -1.09
CA PRO A 178 10.13 20.04 -1.58
C PRO A 178 10.65 18.67 -1.15
N ILE A 179 9.72 17.79 -0.72
CA ILE A 179 10.03 16.40 -0.37
C ILE A 179 9.98 15.54 -1.64
N ILE A 180 11.03 14.77 -1.88
CA ILE A 180 11.14 13.84 -3.01
C ILE A 180 11.05 12.41 -2.49
N VAL A 181 10.07 11.65 -2.96
CA VAL A 181 9.87 10.24 -2.60
C VAL A 181 10.67 9.36 -3.56
N SER A 182 11.67 8.64 -3.05
CA SER A 182 12.58 7.86 -3.89
C SER A 182 11.87 6.69 -4.60
N GLY A 183 12.06 6.59 -5.92
CA GLY A 183 11.56 5.48 -6.71
C GLY A 183 10.03 5.43 -6.86
N VAL A 184 9.34 6.55 -6.65
CA VAL A 184 7.90 6.71 -6.88
C VAL A 184 7.68 7.91 -7.80
N PRO A 185 6.94 7.79 -8.92
CA PRO A 185 6.66 8.93 -9.79
C PRO A 185 6.13 10.14 -9.00
N PRO A 186 6.54 11.37 -9.33
CA PRO A 186 7.33 11.79 -10.48
C PRO A 186 8.86 11.79 -10.23
N TYR A 187 9.40 10.96 -9.33
CA TYR A 187 10.84 10.85 -9.06
C TYR A 187 11.70 10.92 -10.35
N PRO A 188 12.75 11.75 -10.39
CA PRO A 188 13.36 12.48 -9.27
C PRO A 188 12.70 13.83 -8.92
N ASP A 189 11.63 14.21 -9.60
CA ASP A 189 10.93 15.48 -9.33
C ASP A 189 9.98 15.34 -8.12
N PRO A 190 9.69 16.44 -7.40
CA PRO A 190 8.68 16.42 -6.36
C PRO A 190 7.27 16.35 -6.95
N PHE A 191 6.38 15.62 -6.27
CA PHE A 191 4.95 15.67 -6.59
C PHE A 191 4.36 17.02 -6.14
N ASP A 192 3.53 17.64 -6.97
CA ASP A 192 2.83 18.88 -6.64
C ASP A 192 1.53 18.58 -5.88
N GLY A 193 1.65 18.37 -4.57
CA GLY A 193 0.55 17.98 -3.69
C GLY A 193 0.96 16.87 -2.72
N GLN A 194 -0.01 16.08 -2.27
CA GLN A 194 0.22 14.95 -1.36
C GLN A 194 -0.26 13.65 -2.00
N PHE A 195 0.36 12.53 -1.64
CA PHE A 195 -0.05 11.23 -2.14
C PHE A 195 0.38 10.11 -1.19
N VAL A 196 -0.27 8.95 -1.33
CA VAL A 196 0.18 7.69 -0.77
C VAL A 196 0.08 6.62 -1.86
N GLN A 197 1.14 5.83 -2.02
CA GLN A 197 1.22 4.66 -2.87
C GLN A 197 1.44 3.41 -2.02
N ILE A 198 0.81 2.32 -2.44
CA ILE A 198 0.99 0.97 -1.91
C ILE A 198 1.83 0.18 -2.92
N ASP A 199 2.88 -0.46 -2.44
CA ASP A 199 3.57 -1.53 -3.17
C ASP A 199 3.45 -2.83 -2.38
N VAL A 200 3.14 -3.93 -3.06
CA VAL A 200 3.06 -5.23 -2.40
C VAL A 200 4.46 -5.84 -2.34
N GLN A 201 4.92 -6.13 -1.12
CA GLN A 201 6.24 -6.72 -0.87
C GLN A 201 6.18 -8.24 -0.78
N SER A 202 5.15 -8.78 -0.14
CA SER A 202 4.99 -10.22 0.00
C SER A 202 3.53 -10.62 0.21
N PHE A 203 3.27 -11.87 -0.13
CA PHE A 203 1.96 -12.51 -0.01
C PHE A 203 2.16 -13.92 0.54
N ALA A 204 1.57 -14.22 1.69
CA ALA A 204 1.72 -15.52 2.35
C ALA A 204 0.41 -15.96 3.02
N VAL A 205 0.27 -17.27 3.21
CA VAL A 205 -0.75 -17.81 4.11
C VAL A 205 -0.17 -17.78 5.53
N PRO A 206 -0.91 -17.32 6.56
CA PRO A 206 -0.41 -17.31 7.93
C PRO A 206 0.07 -18.71 8.36
N ASP A 207 1.25 -18.78 9.00
CA ASP A 207 1.73 -20.02 9.62
C ASP A 207 0.78 -20.38 10.79
N GLY A 208 0.10 -21.52 10.67
CA GLY A 208 -0.87 -22.03 11.65
C GLY A 208 -0.28 -22.53 12.96
#